data_AF-A0A0S2LIY8-F1
#
_entry.id   AF-A0A0S2LIY8-F1
#
_cell.length_a   1.000
_cell.length_b   1.000
_cell.length_c   1.000
_cell.angle_alpha   90.00
_cell.angle_beta   90.00
_cell.angle_gamma   90.00
#
_symmetry.space_group_name_H-M   'P 1'
#
loop_
_entity.id
_entity.type
_entity.pdbx_description
1 polymer ?
#
loop_
_entity_poly.entity_id
_entity_poly.type
_entity_poly.pdbx_seq_one_letter_code
_entity_poly.pdbx_strand_id
1 'polypeptide(L)'
;MAPVIPTQEAPLPPPPVKKFYLSTPDSIQPASPRSFPHSIPATSLLLSLSHPDPSTSPATAFFLSCLPDPILFLHYAAAFIHPRLSLGNGGGWRHQLVELVLEDKDGLAATSGGRIAVSLNWVRNIMDEVRKGQKRVEMAVKEFKGVLLHEMVHTIQHDGQGSTPGWLVESIADVCRLYAGLDPPHWRKPGQGKKKKGWEDGYDAGARFLAWLVENDGGTGDGGGVNGRQEHILIPSQSSTSTSAPLAQATKYPASSQTYQQPFHPVPPSKPRLGPFPDLLRLIDSRLIYEKWNDSWWEEMTGHKLDKLWEAYLAYYGEK
;
A
#
# COMPACT_ATOMS: atom_id res chain seq x y z
N MET A 1 -49.96 -33.99 19.36
CA MET A 1 -48.89 -33.00 19.07
C MET A 1 -47.68 -33.78 18.60
N ALA A 2 -46.97 -33.31 17.56
CA ALA A 2 -45.67 -33.88 17.21
C ALA A 2 -44.58 -33.27 18.12
N PRO A 3 -43.53 -34.03 18.49
CA PRO A 3 -42.42 -33.47 19.26
C PRO A 3 -41.61 -32.50 18.40
N VAL A 4 -41.35 -31.31 18.91
CA VAL A 4 -40.40 -30.36 18.29
C VAL A 4 -39.00 -30.88 18.55
N ILE A 5 -38.31 -31.32 17.49
CA ILE A 5 -36.90 -31.67 17.55
C ILE A 5 -36.12 -30.37 17.76
N PRO A 6 -35.25 -30.25 18.79
CA PRO A 6 -34.41 -29.08 18.93
C PRO A 6 -33.47 -28.95 17.73
N THR A 7 -33.53 -27.83 17.01
CA THR A 7 -32.47 -27.46 16.06
C THR A 7 -31.16 -27.36 16.84
N GLN A 8 -30.24 -28.28 16.56
CA GLN A 8 -28.90 -28.25 17.14
C GLN A 8 -28.18 -27.01 16.60
N GLU A 9 -28.05 -26.00 17.46
CA GLU A 9 -27.41 -24.73 17.12
C GLU A 9 -25.96 -25.00 16.68
N ALA A 10 -25.58 -24.48 15.51
CA ALA A 10 -24.27 -24.76 14.94
C ALA A 10 -23.18 -24.21 15.88
N PRO A 11 -22.13 -24.99 16.20
CA PRO A 11 -21.12 -24.55 17.14
C PRO A 11 -20.46 -23.26 16.64
N LEU A 12 -20.38 -22.26 17.53
CA LEU A 12 -19.77 -20.97 17.21
C LEU A 12 -18.35 -21.17 16.66
N PRO A 13 -17.96 -20.46 15.58
CA PRO A 13 -16.62 -20.57 15.03
C PRO A 13 -15.58 -20.14 16.08
N PRO A 14 -14.40 -20.79 16.11
CA PRO A 14 -13.38 -20.49 17.11
C PRO A 14 -12.90 -19.03 16.99
N PRO A 15 -12.60 -18.36 18.12
CA PRO A 15 -12.18 -16.96 18.11
C PRO A 15 -10.85 -16.79 17.36
N PRO A 16 -10.68 -15.70 16.61
CA PRO A 16 -9.51 -15.53 15.76
C PRO A 16 -8.27 -15.12 16.62
N VAL A 17 -7.12 -15.71 16.29
CA VAL A 17 -6.04 -16.09 17.23
C VAL A 17 -5.10 -14.93 17.69
N LYS A 18 -5.49 -14.00 18.59
CA LYS A 18 -4.72 -12.75 18.86
C LYS A 18 -3.23 -12.95 19.23
N LYS A 19 -2.32 -12.22 18.56
CA LYS A 19 -0.90 -12.03 18.93
C LYS A 19 -0.43 -10.61 18.60
N PHE A 20 0.71 -10.21 19.16
CA PHE A 20 1.27 -8.86 19.06
C PHE A 20 2.80 -8.91 18.94
N TYR A 21 3.37 -7.91 18.27
CA TYR A 21 4.80 -7.74 18.05
C TYR A 21 5.24 -6.31 18.39
N LEU A 22 6.44 -6.20 18.97
CA LEU A 22 7.14 -4.94 19.16
C LEU A 22 8.21 -4.80 18.07
N SER A 23 8.13 -3.71 17.30
CA SER A 23 9.07 -3.36 16.24
C SER A 23 9.95 -2.18 16.65
N THR A 24 11.26 -2.44 16.65
CA THR A 24 12.36 -1.46 16.73
C THR A 24 13.04 -1.37 15.36
N PRO A 25 13.87 -0.35 15.06
CA PRO A 25 14.52 -0.23 13.75
C PRO A 25 15.32 -1.47 13.33
N ASP A 26 15.99 -2.13 14.27
CA ASP A 26 16.90 -3.26 14.01
C ASP A 26 16.29 -4.64 14.29
N SER A 27 15.09 -4.71 14.90
CA SER A 27 14.47 -5.99 15.27
C SER A 27 12.97 -5.92 15.52
N ILE A 28 12.29 -7.04 15.24
CA ILE A 28 10.91 -7.30 15.63
C ILE A 28 10.83 -8.54 16.51
N GLN A 29 10.03 -8.50 17.59
CA GLN A 29 9.91 -9.57 18.58
C GLN A 29 8.47 -9.75 19.06
N PRO A 30 8.01 -10.99 19.37
CA PRO A 30 6.70 -11.21 19.99
C PRO A 30 6.57 -10.48 21.33
N ALA A 31 5.48 -9.75 21.52
CA ALA A 31 5.21 -9.01 22.75
C ALA A 31 4.76 -9.95 23.88
N SER A 32 5.71 -10.40 24.71
CA SER A 32 5.40 -11.17 25.93
C SER A 32 4.67 -10.31 26.96
N PRO A 33 3.67 -10.84 27.70
CA PRO A 33 3.08 -10.14 28.84
C PRO A 33 4.15 -9.87 29.91
N ARG A 34 4.52 -8.60 30.11
CA ARG A 34 5.47 -8.19 31.16
C ARG A 34 4.72 -7.73 32.41
N SER A 35 5.22 -8.12 33.57
CA SER A 35 4.56 -7.99 34.87
C SER A 35 4.52 -6.58 35.49
N PHE A 36 5.00 -5.56 34.77
CA PHE A 36 5.03 -4.17 35.24
C PHE A 36 4.72 -3.19 34.10
N PRO A 37 4.03 -2.06 34.37
CA PRO A 37 3.74 -1.04 33.36
C PRO A 37 5.02 -0.29 32.97
N HIS A 38 5.61 -0.68 31.84
CA HIS A 38 6.54 0.18 31.10
C HIS A 38 5.77 0.98 30.05
N SER A 39 6.10 2.26 29.90
CA SER A 39 5.69 3.03 28.73
C SER A 39 6.40 2.51 27.49
N ILE A 40 5.64 2.23 26.43
CA ILE A 40 6.18 1.88 25.12
C ILE A 40 6.60 3.20 24.44
N PRO A 41 7.86 3.37 24.01
CA PRO A 41 8.31 4.61 23.38
C PRO A 41 7.47 4.99 22.16
N ALA A 42 7.13 6.27 22.00
CA ALA A 42 6.32 6.77 20.87
C ALA A 42 6.94 6.49 19.49
N THR A 43 8.26 6.26 19.44
CA THR A 43 9.05 5.88 18.26
C THR A 43 9.00 4.37 17.95
N SER A 44 8.53 3.53 18.88
CA SER A 44 8.31 2.10 18.63
C SER A 44 7.01 1.87 17.87
N LEU A 45 7.04 0.92 16.92
CA LEU A 45 5.86 0.46 16.21
C LEU A 45 5.36 -0.85 16.81
N LEU A 46 4.05 -1.03 16.91
CA LEU A 46 3.39 -2.26 17.36
C LEU A 46 2.61 -2.88 16.20
N LEU A 47 2.66 -4.21 16.05
CA LEU A 47 2.09 -4.93 14.91
C LEU A 47 1.27 -6.17 15.37
N SER A 48 0.13 -6.45 14.72
CA SER A 48 -0.70 -7.66 14.91
C SER A 48 -1.26 -8.19 13.56
N LEU A 49 -1.55 -9.49 13.41
CA LEU A 49 -1.83 -10.20 12.14
C LEU A 49 -3.12 -11.05 12.18
N SER A 50 -4.25 -10.53 11.74
CA SER A 50 -5.53 -11.16 12.06
C SER A 50 -5.99 -12.19 11.07
N HIS A 51 -6.31 -13.40 11.52
CA HIS A 51 -6.91 -14.42 10.68
C HIS A 51 -7.76 -15.45 11.47
N PRO A 52 -8.77 -16.07 10.81
CA PRO A 52 -9.32 -17.37 11.20
C PRO A 52 -8.24 -18.46 11.21
N ASP A 53 -8.51 -19.61 11.83
CA ASP A 53 -7.51 -20.70 11.91
C ASP A 53 -7.14 -21.23 10.51
N PRO A 54 -5.84 -21.35 10.15
CA PRO A 54 -5.43 -21.86 8.84
C PRO A 54 -5.88 -23.30 8.55
N SER A 55 -6.12 -24.12 9.58
CA SER A 55 -6.62 -25.49 9.44
C SER A 55 -8.09 -25.55 9.00
N THR A 56 -8.87 -24.50 9.25
CA THR A 56 -10.29 -24.40 8.86
C THR A 56 -10.55 -23.37 7.76
N SER A 57 -9.59 -22.47 7.49
CA SER A 57 -9.66 -21.46 6.43
C SER A 57 -8.59 -21.69 5.35
N PRO A 58 -8.94 -22.38 4.23
CA PRO A 58 -8.02 -22.58 3.10
C PRO A 58 -7.49 -21.27 2.50
N ALA A 59 -8.29 -20.19 2.53
CA ALA A 59 -7.85 -18.87 2.10
C ALA A 59 -6.75 -18.31 3.02
N THR A 60 -6.90 -18.44 4.35
CA THR A 60 -5.84 -18.06 5.30
C THR A 60 -4.58 -18.90 5.06
N ALA A 61 -4.71 -20.21 4.94
CA ALA A 61 -3.58 -21.10 4.69
C ALA A 61 -2.85 -20.75 3.38
N PHE A 62 -3.60 -20.43 2.32
CA PHE A 62 -3.01 -19.99 1.05
C PHE A 62 -2.29 -18.64 1.16
N PHE A 63 -2.89 -17.65 1.82
CA PHE A 63 -2.24 -16.34 2.06
C PHE A 63 -0.93 -16.51 2.83
N LEU A 64 -0.94 -17.26 3.94
CA LEU A 64 0.26 -17.53 4.73
C LEU A 64 1.27 -18.43 4.00
N SER A 65 0.86 -19.29 3.07
CA SER A 65 1.82 -20.00 2.20
C SER A 65 2.51 -19.09 1.19
N CYS A 66 1.84 -18.02 0.73
CA CYS A 66 2.40 -17.03 -0.17
C CYS A 66 3.24 -15.98 0.57
N LEU A 67 2.85 -15.63 1.79
CA LEU A 67 3.57 -14.69 2.64
C LEU A 67 3.67 -15.25 4.07
N PRO A 68 4.67 -16.10 4.35
CA PRO A 68 4.82 -16.79 5.63
C PRO A 68 4.89 -15.86 6.83
N ASP A 69 5.55 -14.71 6.69
CA ASP A 69 5.55 -13.65 7.70
C ASP A 69 5.13 -12.30 7.10
N PRO A 70 3.83 -11.95 7.17
CA PRO A 70 3.35 -10.65 6.74
C PRO A 70 3.63 -9.56 7.81
N ILE A 71 3.99 -9.90 9.05
CA ILE A 71 4.33 -8.92 10.09
C ILE A 71 5.77 -8.44 9.90
N LEU A 72 6.69 -9.36 9.64
CA LEU A 72 8.04 -9.04 9.20
C LEU A 72 8.01 -8.25 7.88
N PHE A 73 7.10 -8.58 6.96
CA PHE A 73 6.86 -7.76 5.77
C PHE A 73 6.39 -6.34 6.10
N LEU A 74 5.39 -6.14 6.97
CA LEU A 74 4.93 -4.80 7.36
C LEU A 74 5.98 -4.00 8.12
N HIS A 75 6.83 -4.64 8.93
CA HIS A 75 7.99 -4.01 9.57
C HIS A 75 8.98 -3.45 8.54
N TYR A 76 9.40 -4.26 7.56
CA TYR A 76 10.29 -3.77 6.50
C TYR A 76 9.61 -2.82 5.51
N ALA A 77 8.29 -2.92 5.32
CA ALA A 77 7.51 -1.91 4.59
C ALA A 77 7.52 -0.57 5.33
N ALA A 78 7.37 -0.54 6.65
CA ALA A 78 7.48 0.69 7.44
C ALA A 78 8.86 1.34 7.29
N ALA A 79 9.93 0.55 7.39
CA ALA A 79 11.30 1.03 7.18
C ALA A 79 11.55 1.54 5.74
N PHE A 80 10.90 0.95 4.74
CA PHE A 80 10.96 1.35 3.33
C PHE A 80 10.18 2.65 3.02
N ILE A 81 9.04 2.87 3.70
CA ILE A 81 8.21 4.07 3.58
C ILE A 81 8.83 5.25 4.35
N HIS A 82 9.43 4.98 5.51
CA HIS A 82 9.99 5.99 6.42
C HIS A 82 10.85 7.09 5.77
N PRO A 83 11.80 6.84 4.85
CA PRO A 83 12.60 7.90 4.23
C PRO A 83 11.83 8.72 3.16
N ARG A 84 10.63 8.30 2.77
CA ARG A 84 9.85 8.86 1.64
C ARG A 84 8.70 9.77 2.08
N LEU A 85 8.17 9.54 3.27
CA LEU A 85 7.11 10.31 3.93
C LEU A 85 7.61 10.84 5.28
N SER A 86 6.77 11.53 6.03
CA SER A 86 7.10 12.04 7.35
C SER A 86 6.53 11.15 8.45
N LEU A 87 7.26 11.04 9.56
CA LEU A 87 6.68 10.56 10.80
C LEU A 87 5.84 11.68 11.44
N GLY A 88 4.88 11.26 12.26
CA GLY A 88 4.06 12.15 13.05
C GLY A 88 4.87 12.97 14.07
N ASN A 89 4.19 13.93 14.69
CA ASN A 89 4.80 14.93 15.56
C ASN A 89 5.79 14.34 16.59
N GLY A 90 7.00 14.88 16.64
CA GLY A 90 8.09 14.40 17.51
C GLY A 90 8.83 13.15 17.01
N GLY A 91 8.56 12.66 15.79
CA GLY A 91 9.20 11.46 15.24
C GLY A 91 8.54 10.15 15.67
N GLY A 92 7.29 10.21 16.15
CA GLY A 92 6.46 9.04 16.44
C GLY A 92 5.61 8.62 15.22
N TRP A 93 5.14 7.38 15.21
CA TRP A 93 4.28 6.88 14.11
C TRP A 93 2.89 7.54 14.15
N ARG A 94 2.30 7.86 12.98
CA ARG A 94 0.91 8.33 12.87
C ARG A 94 -0.04 7.39 13.61
N HIS A 95 0.17 6.08 13.44
CA HIS A 95 -0.46 5.03 14.24
C HIS A 95 0.62 4.16 14.89
N GLN A 96 0.81 4.31 16.21
CA GLN A 96 1.79 3.53 16.99
C GLN A 96 1.46 2.03 17.01
N LEU A 97 0.19 1.67 16.86
CA LEU A 97 -0.29 0.31 16.65
C LEU A 97 -0.85 0.19 15.23
N VAL A 98 -0.35 -0.80 14.49
CA VAL A 98 -0.88 -1.21 13.20
C VAL A 98 -1.43 -2.64 13.29
N GLU A 99 -2.70 -2.81 12.93
CA GLU A 99 -3.42 -4.08 13.06
C GLU A 99 -3.77 -4.64 11.68
N LEU A 100 -2.96 -5.55 11.16
CA LEU A 100 -3.31 -6.31 9.96
C LEU A 100 -4.46 -7.27 10.27
N VAL A 101 -5.36 -7.45 9.30
CA VAL A 101 -6.48 -8.38 9.33
C VAL A 101 -6.74 -9.01 7.98
N LEU A 102 -7.02 -10.32 8.00
CA LEU A 102 -7.61 -11.14 6.96
C LEU A 102 -9.03 -11.49 7.45
N GLU A 103 -10.05 -10.99 6.76
CA GLU A 103 -11.46 -11.24 7.09
C GLU A 103 -12.30 -11.38 5.81
N ASP A 104 -13.44 -12.08 5.86
CA ASP A 104 -14.34 -12.14 4.71
C ASP A 104 -15.10 -10.80 4.57
N LYS A 105 -14.66 -9.98 3.61
CA LYS A 105 -15.22 -8.66 3.27
C LYS A 105 -15.09 -8.37 1.77
N ASP A 106 -15.66 -7.26 1.31
CA ASP A 106 -15.48 -6.77 -0.06
C ASP A 106 -14.14 -6.05 -0.28
N GLY A 107 -13.81 -5.85 -1.56
CA GLY A 107 -12.58 -5.20 -2.01
C GLY A 107 -11.35 -6.11 -1.90
N LEU A 108 -10.16 -5.51 -2.06
CA LEU A 108 -8.87 -6.19 -1.92
C LEU A 108 -8.43 -6.13 -0.45
N ALA A 109 -8.38 -4.91 0.07
CA ALA A 109 -8.06 -4.58 1.45
C ALA A 109 -8.85 -3.34 1.91
N ALA A 110 -8.40 -2.64 2.94
CA ALA A 110 -9.05 -1.49 3.58
C ALA A 110 -8.17 -0.98 4.72
N THR A 111 -7.94 0.34 4.84
CA THR A 111 -7.18 0.90 5.98
C THR A 111 -7.95 2.00 6.71
N SER A 112 -7.91 1.97 8.05
CA SER A 112 -8.43 3.04 8.92
C SER A 112 -7.84 2.92 10.32
N GLY A 113 -7.43 4.04 10.92
CA GLY A 113 -7.02 4.09 12.33
C GLY A 113 -5.80 3.23 12.69
N GLY A 114 -4.94 2.89 11.71
CA GLY A 114 -3.84 1.93 11.86
C GLY A 114 -4.21 0.48 11.52
N ARG A 115 -5.50 0.15 11.39
CA ARG A 115 -5.92 -1.20 11.00
C ARG A 115 -5.91 -1.38 9.48
N ILE A 116 -5.24 -2.42 9.00
CA ILE A 116 -5.22 -2.90 7.61
C ILE A 116 -6.13 -4.13 7.50
N ALA A 117 -7.00 -4.24 6.49
CA ALA A 117 -8.03 -5.27 6.42
C ALA A 117 -8.22 -5.89 5.03
N VAL A 118 -7.34 -6.87 4.75
CA VAL A 118 -7.32 -7.76 3.58
C VAL A 118 -8.55 -8.64 3.53
N SER A 119 -9.12 -8.78 2.33
CA SER A 119 -10.28 -9.62 2.06
C SER A 119 -9.88 -11.09 1.84
N LEU A 120 -10.43 -11.99 2.65
CA LEU A 120 -10.38 -13.43 2.41
C LEU A 120 -11.18 -13.86 1.16
N ASN A 121 -12.19 -13.10 0.74
CA ASN A 121 -12.89 -13.32 -0.54
C ASN A 121 -11.94 -13.09 -1.72
N TRP A 122 -11.17 -12.00 -1.70
CA TRP A 122 -10.16 -11.72 -2.72
C TRP A 122 -9.02 -12.74 -2.74
N VAL A 123 -8.51 -13.11 -1.56
CA VAL A 123 -7.50 -14.17 -1.40
C VAL A 123 -8.01 -15.50 -1.95
N ARG A 124 -9.29 -15.85 -1.70
CA ARG A 124 -9.95 -17.07 -2.20
C ARG A 124 -10.06 -17.09 -3.73
N ASN A 125 -10.38 -15.95 -4.34
CA ASN A 125 -10.39 -15.81 -5.80
C ASN A 125 -8.99 -16.03 -6.41
N ILE A 126 -7.95 -15.41 -5.83
CA ILE A 126 -6.55 -15.60 -6.27
C ILE A 126 -6.09 -17.05 -6.07
N MET A 127 -6.45 -17.67 -4.94
CA MET A 127 -6.16 -19.10 -4.67
C MET A 127 -6.75 -20.00 -5.76
N ASP A 128 -7.99 -19.74 -6.18
CA ASP A 128 -8.66 -20.56 -7.19
C ASP A 128 -8.16 -20.27 -8.62
N GLU A 129 -7.75 -19.04 -8.95
CA GLU A 129 -6.99 -18.75 -10.19
C GLU A 129 -5.66 -19.52 -10.24
N VAL A 130 -4.94 -19.60 -9.12
CA VAL A 130 -3.68 -20.36 -9.02
C VAL A 130 -3.92 -21.86 -9.15
N ARG A 131 -4.94 -22.40 -8.48
CA ARG A 131 -5.35 -23.81 -8.62
C ARG A 131 -5.79 -24.19 -10.03
N LYS A 132 -6.37 -23.26 -10.79
CA LYS A 132 -6.76 -23.43 -12.20
C LYS A 132 -5.60 -23.21 -13.18
N GLY A 133 -4.39 -22.87 -12.71
CA GLY A 133 -3.24 -22.52 -13.55
C GLY A 133 -3.37 -21.19 -14.29
N GLN A 134 -4.40 -20.38 -13.97
CA GLN A 134 -4.69 -19.09 -14.60
C GLN A 134 -3.79 -17.96 -14.06
N LYS A 135 -3.32 -18.10 -12.82
CA LYS A 135 -2.35 -17.22 -12.18
C LYS A 135 -1.18 -18.04 -11.62
N ARG A 136 0.02 -17.49 -11.69
CA ARG A 136 1.22 -18.07 -11.06
C ARG A 136 1.28 -17.73 -9.58
N VAL A 137 1.79 -18.64 -8.74
CA VAL A 137 1.90 -18.40 -7.29
C VAL A 137 2.79 -17.19 -6.99
N GLU A 138 3.86 -16.98 -7.74
CA GLU A 138 4.75 -15.83 -7.57
C GLU A 138 4.07 -14.50 -7.89
N MET A 139 3.06 -14.52 -8.78
CA MET A 139 2.22 -13.35 -9.06
C MET A 139 1.22 -13.10 -7.93
N ALA A 140 0.71 -14.14 -7.26
CA ALA A 140 -0.06 -13.98 -6.03
C ALA A 140 0.80 -13.41 -4.88
N VAL A 141 2.05 -13.86 -4.74
CA VAL A 141 3.02 -13.32 -3.78
C VAL A 141 3.32 -11.84 -4.06
N LYS A 142 3.59 -11.46 -5.32
CA LYS A 142 3.81 -10.05 -5.71
C LYS A 142 2.57 -9.20 -5.38
N GLU A 143 1.39 -9.70 -5.70
CA GLU A 143 0.11 -9.02 -5.50
C GLU A 143 -0.22 -8.81 -4.01
N PHE A 144 -0.09 -9.84 -3.17
CA PHE A 144 -0.32 -9.73 -1.73
C PHE A 144 0.66 -8.76 -1.06
N LYS A 145 1.94 -8.82 -1.41
CA LYS A 145 2.94 -7.84 -0.94
C LYS A 145 2.62 -6.42 -1.40
N GLY A 146 2.21 -6.25 -2.66
CA GLY A 146 1.87 -4.95 -3.23
C GLY A 146 0.69 -4.28 -2.54
N VAL A 147 -0.39 -5.05 -2.28
CA VAL A 147 -1.54 -4.54 -1.52
C VAL A 147 -1.14 -4.25 -0.07
N LEU A 148 -0.45 -5.15 0.64
CA LEU A 148 0.00 -4.85 2.01
C LEU A 148 0.87 -3.60 2.11
N LEU A 149 1.74 -3.33 1.13
CA LEU A 149 2.56 -2.12 1.11
C LEU A 149 1.73 -0.85 0.89
N HIS A 150 0.76 -0.90 -0.05
CA HIS A 150 -0.19 0.19 -0.28
C HIS A 150 -0.98 0.51 0.99
N GLU A 151 -1.54 -0.50 1.65
CA GLU A 151 -2.25 -0.33 2.92
C GLU A 151 -1.33 0.17 4.05
N MET A 152 -0.06 -0.26 4.10
CA MET A 152 0.90 0.21 5.09
C MET A 152 1.20 1.71 4.93
N VAL A 153 1.23 2.24 3.71
CA VAL A 153 1.36 3.69 3.48
C VAL A 153 0.21 4.45 4.14
N HIS A 154 -1.04 3.99 3.99
CA HIS A 154 -2.20 4.61 4.65
C HIS A 154 -2.14 4.62 6.19
N THR A 155 -1.27 3.80 6.81
CA THR A 155 -1.03 3.85 8.28
C THR A 155 0.04 4.86 8.71
N ILE A 156 0.85 5.36 7.77
CA ILE A 156 1.98 6.27 8.01
C ILE A 156 1.64 7.66 7.47
N GLN A 157 1.24 7.74 6.19
CA GLN A 157 0.86 8.95 5.47
C GLN A 157 -0.15 9.79 6.24
N HIS A 158 -0.03 11.11 6.17
CA HIS A 158 -0.99 12.08 6.68
C HIS A 158 -2.00 12.52 5.59
N ASP A 159 -3.24 12.80 5.99
CA ASP A 159 -4.36 13.13 5.08
C ASP A 159 -4.93 14.56 5.27
N GLY A 160 -4.33 15.36 6.17
CA GLY A 160 -4.78 16.73 6.46
C GLY A 160 -6.18 16.77 7.09
N GLN A 161 -6.50 15.85 8.00
CA GLN A 161 -7.83 15.70 8.60
C GLN A 161 -8.90 15.30 7.55
N GLY A 162 -8.54 14.38 6.64
CA GLY A 162 -9.39 13.91 5.55
C GLY A 162 -9.70 14.96 4.47
N SER A 163 -8.88 16.00 4.35
CA SER A 163 -9.05 17.05 3.33
C SER A 163 -8.26 16.80 2.04
N THR A 164 -7.27 15.90 2.07
CA THR A 164 -6.46 15.55 0.90
C THR A 164 -7.32 14.85 -0.16
N PRO A 165 -7.26 15.25 -1.44
CA PRO A 165 -7.98 14.59 -2.52
C PRO A 165 -7.65 13.10 -2.59
N GLY A 166 -8.69 12.25 -2.62
CA GLY A 166 -8.50 10.78 -2.59
C GLY A 166 -7.55 10.27 -3.68
N TRP A 167 -7.57 10.85 -4.89
CA TRP A 167 -6.63 10.47 -5.96
C TRP A 167 -5.17 10.61 -5.54
N LEU A 168 -4.82 11.63 -4.73
CA LEU A 168 -3.45 11.88 -4.27
C LEU A 168 -3.07 10.93 -3.13
N VAL A 169 -4.02 10.59 -2.25
CA VAL A 169 -3.84 9.57 -1.21
C VAL A 169 -3.53 8.21 -1.83
N GLU A 170 -4.36 7.72 -2.76
CA GLU A 170 -4.12 6.47 -3.49
C GLU A 170 -2.79 6.48 -4.28
N SER A 171 -2.44 7.63 -4.87
CA SER A 171 -1.21 7.78 -5.66
C SER A 171 0.06 7.75 -4.82
N ILE A 172 0.01 8.25 -3.57
CA ILE A 172 1.15 8.19 -2.64
C ILE A 172 1.36 6.76 -2.12
N ALA A 173 0.27 6.02 -1.87
CA ALA A 173 0.35 4.58 -1.57
C ALA A 173 0.93 3.77 -2.76
N ASP A 174 0.43 4.01 -3.97
CA ASP A 174 0.88 3.26 -5.15
C ASP A 174 2.25 3.71 -5.70
N VAL A 175 2.75 4.92 -5.41
CA VAL A 175 4.14 5.29 -5.78
C VAL A 175 5.18 4.56 -4.91
N CYS A 176 4.90 4.36 -3.61
CA CYS A 176 5.71 3.46 -2.78
C CYS A 176 5.69 2.01 -3.31
N ARG A 177 4.51 1.52 -3.73
CA ARG A 177 4.35 0.21 -4.38
C ARG A 177 5.13 0.09 -5.70
N LEU A 178 5.21 1.18 -6.46
CA LEU A 178 5.97 1.28 -7.70
C LEU A 178 7.50 1.24 -7.45
N TYR A 179 8.00 1.97 -6.44
CA TYR A 179 9.43 1.93 -6.05
C TYR A 179 9.87 0.55 -5.56
N ALA A 180 9.01 -0.17 -4.82
CA ALA A 180 9.28 -1.54 -4.38
C ALA A 180 9.25 -2.57 -5.52
N GLY A 181 8.91 -2.14 -6.75
CA GLY A 181 8.72 -3.02 -7.91
C GLY A 181 7.49 -3.92 -7.79
N LEU A 182 6.49 -3.55 -6.98
CA LEU A 182 5.28 -4.33 -6.66
C LEU A 182 4.06 -3.94 -7.51
N ASP A 183 4.30 -3.43 -8.71
CA ASP A 183 3.29 -3.04 -9.71
C ASP A 183 2.58 -4.25 -10.37
N PRO A 184 1.25 -4.32 -10.36
CA PRO A 184 0.48 -5.29 -11.16
C PRO A 184 0.74 -5.14 -12.67
N PRO A 185 0.82 -6.23 -13.46
CA PRO A 185 1.08 -6.15 -14.91
C PRO A 185 0.07 -5.36 -15.74
N HIS A 186 -1.12 -5.10 -15.19
CA HIS A 186 -2.19 -4.36 -15.86
C HIS A 186 -2.10 -2.83 -15.68
N TRP A 187 -1.17 -2.34 -14.85
CA TRP A 187 -0.96 -0.90 -14.66
C TRP A 187 -0.53 -0.23 -15.96
N ARG A 188 -1.11 0.95 -16.19
CA ARG A 188 -0.75 1.90 -17.25
C ARG A 188 0.76 2.15 -17.25
N LYS A 189 1.32 2.44 -18.42
CA LYS A 189 2.74 2.82 -18.59
C LYS A 189 2.94 4.33 -18.36
N PRO A 190 4.17 4.82 -18.13
CA PRO A 190 4.44 6.25 -18.01
C PRO A 190 3.91 7.02 -19.22
N GLY A 191 3.34 8.21 -18.98
CA GLY A 191 2.68 9.02 -20.01
C GLY A 191 1.25 8.62 -20.38
N GLN A 192 0.72 7.50 -19.86
CA GLN A 192 -0.66 7.09 -20.15
C GLN A 192 -1.65 7.65 -19.12
N GLY A 193 -2.73 8.26 -19.62
CA GLY A 193 -3.83 8.79 -18.82
C GLY A 193 -4.71 9.75 -19.62
N LYS A 194 -5.69 10.40 -18.98
CA LYS A 194 -6.52 11.42 -19.62
C LYS A 194 -5.70 12.69 -19.90
N LYS A 195 -5.91 13.34 -21.06
CA LYS A 195 -5.18 14.57 -21.42
C LYS A 195 -5.38 15.73 -20.43
N LYS A 196 -6.56 15.83 -19.82
CA LYS A 196 -6.88 16.78 -18.74
C LYS A 196 -7.28 15.96 -17.51
N LYS A 197 -6.84 16.39 -16.31
CA LYS A 197 -7.19 15.75 -15.02
C LYS A 197 -6.89 14.24 -14.95
N GLY A 198 -5.88 13.77 -15.70
CA GLY A 198 -5.52 12.35 -15.71
C GLY A 198 -4.87 11.85 -14.42
N TRP A 199 -4.34 12.76 -13.60
CA TRP A 199 -3.91 12.49 -12.22
C TRP A 199 -5.08 12.11 -11.31
N GLU A 200 -6.30 12.60 -11.60
CA GLU A 200 -7.52 12.32 -10.80
C GLU A 200 -8.03 10.89 -10.96
N ASP A 201 -7.46 10.13 -11.90
CA ASP A 201 -7.64 8.67 -11.96
C ASP A 201 -6.93 7.94 -10.80
N GLY A 202 -6.04 8.62 -10.08
CA GLY A 202 -5.28 8.08 -8.94
C GLY A 202 -4.38 6.90 -9.31
N TYR A 203 -4.16 6.03 -8.32
CA TYR A 203 -3.52 4.72 -8.43
C TYR A 203 -2.27 4.75 -9.35
N ASP A 204 -2.26 3.95 -10.41
CA ASP A 204 -1.13 3.74 -11.33
C ASP A 204 -0.74 4.98 -12.17
N ALA A 205 -1.71 5.77 -12.64
CA ALA A 205 -1.43 6.98 -13.42
C ALA A 205 -0.90 8.11 -12.54
N GLY A 206 -1.51 8.32 -11.38
CA GLY A 206 -1.05 9.30 -10.40
C GLY A 206 0.30 8.91 -9.80
N ALA A 207 0.51 7.65 -9.43
CA ALA A 207 1.80 7.15 -8.94
C ALA A 207 2.95 7.36 -9.93
N ARG A 208 2.74 7.05 -11.23
CA ARG A 208 3.77 7.28 -12.26
C ARG A 208 4.05 8.76 -12.53
N PHE A 209 3.05 9.62 -12.35
CA PHE A 209 3.22 11.07 -12.41
C PHE A 209 3.98 11.62 -11.20
N LEU A 210 3.64 11.19 -9.98
CA LEU A 210 4.38 11.55 -8.76
C LEU A 210 5.83 11.09 -8.83
N ALA A 211 6.09 9.87 -9.31
CA ALA A 211 7.43 9.36 -9.57
C ALA A 211 8.21 10.24 -10.55
N TRP A 212 7.59 10.62 -11.68
CA TRP A 212 8.21 11.55 -12.64
C TRP A 212 8.43 12.96 -12.07
N LEU A 213 7.64 13.40 -11.09
CA LEU A 213 7.90 14.67 -10.41
C LEU A 213 9.10 14.63 -9.47
N VAL A 214 9.41 13.50 -8.81
CA VAL A 214 10.46 13.45 -7.77
C VAL A 214 11.77 12.79 -8.20
N GLU A 215 11.74 11.83 -9.12
CA GLU A 215 12.94 11.12 -9.58
C GLU A 215 13.66 11.83 -10.74
N ASN A 216 14.99 11.73 -10.80
CA ASN A 216 15.79 12.23 -11.94
C ASN A 216 15.60 11.37 -13.21
N ASP A 217 16.01 11.88 -14.38
CA ASP A 217 15.98 11.15 -15.67
C ASP A 217 17.03 10.02 -15.78
N GLY A 218 17.53 9.52 -14.64
CA GLY A 218 18.70 8.64 -14.52
C GLY A 218 18.53 7.20 -14.99
N GLY A 219 17.48 6.88 -15.76
CA GLY A 219 17.32 5.53 -16.29
C GLY A 219 16.15 5.29 -17.24
N THR A 220 16.40 5.39 -18.54
CA THR A 220 15.71 4.54 -19.52
C THR A 220 16.19 3.09 -19.37
N GLY A 221 15.44 2.30 -18.60
CA GLY A 221 15.53 0.84 -18.58
C GLY A 221 14.21 0.28 -19.13
N ASP A 222 14.29 -0.72 -20.00
CA ASP A 222 13.14 -1.11 -20.82
C ASP A 222 11.92 -1.58 -20.02
N GLY A 223 10.77 -0.95 -20.28
CA GLY A 223 9.48 -1.65 -20.27
C GLY A 223 8.64 -1.68 -18.99
N GLY A 224 8.97 -1.00 -17.88
CA GLY A 224 7.98 -0.89 -16.79
C GLY A 224 8.36 -0.18 -15.49
N GLY A 225 9.63 -0.20 -15.09
CA GLY A 225 10.07 0.42 -13.84
C GLY A 225 9.98 1.94 -13.83
N VAL A 226 9.84 2.51 -12.64
CA VAL A 226 10.52 3.79 -12.33
C VAL A 226 11.98 3.45 -12.05
N ASN A 227 12.90 4.37 -12.37
CA ASN A 227 14.33 4.06 -12.43
C ASN A 227 15.23 4.97 -11.57
N GLY A 228 14.68 5.49 -10.47
CA GLY A 228 15.36 5.26 -9.19
C GLY A 228 15.40 3.73 -8.96
N ARG A 229 16.41 3.21 -8.24
CA ARG A 229 16.58 1.75 -8.06
C ARG A 229 15.25 1.11 -7.62
N GLN A 230 14.85 0.01 -8.26
CA GLN A 230 13.82 -0.86 -7.68
C GLN A 230 14.37 -1.44 -6.37
N GLU A 231 14.02 -0.78 -5.27
CA GLU A 231 14.42 -1.13 -3.93
C GLU A 231 13.52 -2.28 -3.46
N HIS A 232 13.97 -3.51 -3.74
CA HIS A 232 13.38 -4.68 -3.13
C HIS A 232 13.39 -4.52 -1.61
N ILE A 233 12.23 -4.73 -0.98
CA ILE A 233 12.11 -4.81 0.47
C ILE A 233 12.89 -6.06 0.92
N LEU A 234 14.13 -5.86 1.36
CA LEU A 234 15.05 -6.91 1.76
C LEU A 234 14.67 -7.41 3.16
N ILE A 235 14.17 -8.65 3.23
CA ILE A 235 13.71 -9.28 4.47
C ILE A 235 14.69 -10.40 4.84
N PRO A 236 15.45 -10.27 5.94
CA PRO A 236 16.20 -11.38 6.54
C PRO A 236 15.25 -12.49 7.03
N SER A 237 15.65 -13.75 6.88
CA SER A 237 14.75 -14.91 7.03
C SER A 237 14.43 -15.26 8.50
N GLN A 238 13.21 -14.95 8.98
CA GLN A 238 12.56 -15.65 10.12
C GLN A 238 11.02 -15.46 10.18
N SER A 239 10.36 -15.82 11.30
CA SER A 239 9.03 -16.46 11.35
C SER A 239 7.92 -15.83 12.25
N SER A 240 6.65 -16.12 11.91
CA SER A 240 5.42 -15.33 12.16
C SER A 240 4.37 -15.86 13.18
N THR A 241 3.35 -15.05 13.54
CA THR A 241 1.88 -15.40 13.65
C THR A 241 0.94 -14.31 14.27
N SER A 242 -0.29 -14.20 13.73
CA SER A 242 -1.64 -13.99 14.38
C SER A 242 -2.11 -12.65 15.11
N THR A 243 -3.37 -12.60 15.63
CA THR A 243 -4.58 -11.71 15.35
C THR A 243 -4.83 -10.43 16.25
N SER A 244 -5.88 -9.52 16.36
CA SER A 244 -7.35 -9.34 16.03
C SER A 244 -7.95 -7.90 16.22
N ALA A 245 -9.03 -7.51 15.49
CA ALA A 245 -10.01 -6.37 15.71
C ALA A 245 -9.86 -5.06 14.83
N PRO A 246 -10.68 -3.96 14.93
CA PRO A 246 -11.74 -3.51 13.95
C PRO A 246 -11.65 -2.03 13.42
N LEU A 247 -12.36 -1.45 12.42
CA LEU A 247 -12.96 -1.85 11.11
C LEU A 247 -12.72 -0.65 10.13
N ALA A 248 -12.62 -0.85 8.79
CA ALA A 248 -12.08 0.14 7.84
C ALA A 248 -12.81 0.27 6.48
N GLN A 249 -12.52 1.32 5.69
CA GLN A 249 -13.10 1.62 4.36
C GLN A 249 -12.26 0.99 3.22
N ALA A 250 -12.90 0.47 2.16
CA ALA A 250 -12.31 -0.61 1.35
C ALA A 250 -11.73 -0.27 -0.03
N THR A 251 -10.45 -0.60 -0.19
CA THR A 251 -9.61 -0.55 -1.40
C THR A 251 -10.14 -1.46 -2.51
N LYS A 252 -10.22 -0.93 -3.74
CA LYS A 252 -10.72 -1.63 -4.93
C LYS A 252 -9.91 -1.19 -6.15
N TYR A 253 -9.64 -2.12 -7.08
CA TYR A 253 -9.12 -1.72 -8.38
C TYR A 253 -10.13 -0.83 -9.12
N PRO A 254 -9.70 0.23 -9.83
CA PRO A 254 -10.58 0.99 -10.70
C PRO A 254 -11.12 0.09 -11.81
N ALA A 255 -12.37 0.33 -12.23
CA ALA A 255 -13.03 -0.49 -13.26
C ALA A 255 -12.30 -0.34 -14.62
N SER A 256 -11.61 -1.40 -15.05
CA SER A 256 -10.74 -1.42 -16.23
C SER A 256 -11.52 -1.53 -17.55
N SER A 257 -12.30 -0.50 -17.88
CA SER A 257 -13.14 -0.41 -19.08
C SER A 257 -12.50 0.37 -20.25
N GLN A 258 -11.22 0.76 -20.15
CA GLN A 258 -10.48 1.43 -21.23
C GLN A 258 -9.09 0.80 -21.42
N THR A 259 -8.88 0.17 -22.58
CA THR A 259 -7.57 -0.33 -23.01
C THR A 259 -6.69 0.81 -23.50
N TYR A 260 -5.84 1.34 -22.60
CA TYR A 260 -4.86 2.39 -22.89
C TYR A 260 -3.71 1.87 -23.78
N GLN A 261 -4.00 1.60 -25.06
CA GLN A 261 -3.04 1.17 -26.08
C GLN A 261 -2.27 2.36 -26.67
N GLN A 262 -1.66 3.19 -25.82
CA GLN A 262 -0.64 4.15 -26.26
C GLN A 262 0.73 3.47 -26.19
N PRO A 263 1.51 3.43 -27.28
CA PRO A 263 2.85 2.85 -27.26
C PRO A 263 3.76 3.56 -26.25
N PHE A 264 4.70 2.82 -25.67
CA PHE A 264 5.70 3.36 -24.74
C PHE A 264 7.01 3.59 -25.49
N HIS A 265 7.51 4.82 -25.44
CA HIS A 265 8.72 5.25 -26.15
C HIS A 265 9.83 5.53 -25.13
N PRO A 266 11.03 4.93 -25.28
CA PRO A 266 12.19 5.30 -24.47
C PRO A 266 12.50 6.79 -24.64
N VAL A 267 12.42 7.56 -23.55
CA VAL A 267 12.56 9.02 -23.62
C VAL A 267 14.05 9.41 -23.67
N PRO A 268 14.50 10.20 -24.66
CA PRO A 268 15.89 10.67 -24.70
C PRO A 268 16.23 11.52 -23.46
N PRO A 269 17.44 11.40 -22.87
CA PRO A 269 17.85 12.10 -21.65
C PRO A 269 18.13 13.61 -21.85
N SER A 270 17.45 14.22 -22.83
CA SER A 270 17.58 15.63 -23.19
C SER A 270 16.21 16.29 -23.47
N LYS A 271 15.08 15.63 -23.13
CA LYS A 271 13.78 16.31 -23.14
C LYS A 271 13.68 17.26 -21.94
N PRO A 272 13.25 18.53 -22.12
CA PRO A 272 12.99 19.40 -20.99
C PRO A 272 11.83 18.86 -20.16
N ARG A 273 11.96 18.97 -18.83
CA ARG A 273 10.98 18.52 -17.84
C ARG A 273 10.80 19.57 -16.74
N LEU A 274 9.77 19.38 -15.92
CA LEU A 274 9.51 20.21 -14.74
C LEU A 274 9.88 19.37 -13.50
N GLY A 275 10.87 19.83 -12.74
CA GLY A 275 11.51 19.06 -11.67
C GLY A 275 12.82 18.38 -12.13
N PRO A 276 13.36 17.43 -11.34
CA PRO A 276 12.72 16.81 -10.17
C PRO A 276 12.53 17.73 -8.98
N PHE A 277 11.60 17.34 -8.11
CA PHE A 277 11.32 17.91 -6.80
C PHE A 277 11.47 16.79 -5.75
N PRO A 278 12.69 16.33 -5.41
CA PRO A 278 12.88 15.06 -4.69
C PRO A 278 12.16 14.97 -3.34
N ASP A 279 12.05 16.09 -2.63
CA ASP A 279 11.38 16.19 -1.34
C ASP A 279 9.86 16.39 -1.41
N LEU A 280 9.24 16.50 -2.59
CA LEU A 280 7.85 16.94 -2.75
C LEU A 280 6.84 16.11 -1.94
N LEU A 281 6.95 14.78 -1.95
CA LEU A 281 6.05 13.90 -1.19
C LEU A 281 6.23 14.08 0.32
N ARG A 282 7.49 14.16 0.77
CA ARG A 282 7.87 14.40 2.16
C ARG A 282 7.43 15.78 2.66
N LEU A 283 7.45 16.80 1.80
CA LEU A 283 6.98 18.16 2.10
C LEU A 283 5.45 18.24 2.17
N ILE A 284 4.73 17.61 1.23
CA ILE A 284 3.27 17.48 1.28
C ILE A 284 2.86 16.79 2.58
N ASP A 285 3.43 15.61 2.85
CA ASP A 285 3.08 14.78 4.00
C ASP A 285 3.43 15.46 5.34
N SER A 286 4.60 16.10 5.44
CA SER A 286 4.97 16.95 6.60
C SER A 286 3.93 18.04 6.89
N ARG A 287 3.37 18.65 5.84
CA ARG A 287 2.45 19.78 5.97
C ARG A 287 1.05 19.31 6.35
N LEU A 288 0.64 18.13 5.89
CA LEU A 288 -0.62 17.46 6.27
C LEU A 288 -0.67 16.99 7.74
N ILE A 289 0.43 17.09 8.49
CA ILE A 289 0.44 16.94 9.96
C ILE A 289 -0.30 18.11 10.62
N TYR A 290 -0.19 19.33 10.07
CA TYR A 290 -0.61 20.58 10.72
C TYR A 290 -1.70 21.34 9.97
N GLU A 291 -1.70 21.27 8.64
CA GLU A 291 -2.61 22.00 7.76
C GLU A 291 -3.62 21.06 7.08
N LYS A 292 -4.73 21.65 6.62
CA LYS A 292 -5.61 21.02 5.64
C LYS A 292 -5.04 21.23 4.23
N TRP A 293 -5.26 20.27 3.36
CA TRP A 293 -4.81 20.33 1.96
C TRP A 293 -5.32 21.60 1.25
N ASN A 294 -4.47 22.17 0.39
CA ASN A 294 -4.83 23.26 -0.52
C ASN A 294 -4.14 23.05 -1.87
N ASP A 295 -4.87 23.19 -2.97
CA ASP A 295 -4.33 23.01 -4.33
C ASP A 295 -3.25 24.06 -4.69
N SER A 296 -3.16 25.17 -3.96
CA SER A 296 -2.07 26.14 -4.10
C SER A 296 -0.69 25.55 -3.81
N TRP A 297 -0.61 24.48 -3.02
CA TRP A 297 0.66 23.84 -2.65
C TRP A 297 1.46 23.32 -3.84
N TRP A 298 0.81 22.97 -4.96
CA TRP A 298 1.53 22.64 -6.20
C TRP A 298 2.35 23.81 -6.71
N GLU A 299 1.76 25.01 -6.76
CA GLU A 299 2.44 26.22 -7.24
C GLU A 299 3.44 26.75 -6.20
N GLU A 300 3.17 26.59 -4.90
CA GLU A 300 4.10 26.93 -3.81
C GLU A 300 5.34 26.02 -3.78
N MET A 301 5.18 24.70 -3.96
CA MET A 301 6.27 23.71 -3.82
C MET A 301 7.03 23.42 -5.12
N THR A 302 6.42 23.64 -6.29
CA THR A 302 7.04 23.35 -7.61
C THR A 302 7.23 24.59 -8.48
N GLY A 303 6.69 25.75 -8.08
CA GLY A 303 6.58 26.95 -8.91
C GLY A 303 5.53 26.85 -10.02
N HIS A 304 4.78 25.74 -10.12
CA HIS A 304 3.88 25.44 -11.24
C HIS A 304 2.55 24.82 -10.80
N LYS A 305 1.46 25.15 -11.51
CA LYS A 305 0.13 24.56 -11.29
C LYS A 305 0.09 23.10 -11.74
N LEU A 306 -0.71 22.29 -11.04
CA LEU A 306 -0.90 20.86 -11.29
C LEU A 306 -1.21 20.52 -12.76
N ASP A 307 -2.11 21.28 -13.39
CA ASP A 307 -2.45 21.15 -14.82
C ASP A 307 -1.20 21.21 -15.72
N LYS A 308 -0.31 22.19 -15.48
CA LYS A 308 0.93 22.40 -16.24
C LYS A 308 1.96 21.31 -15.98
N LEU A 309 2.05 20.82 -14.74
CA LEU A 309 2.90 19.68 -14.40
C LEU A 309 2.47 18.41 -15.15
N TRP A 310 1.16 18.14 -15.23
CA TRP A 310 0.63 17.00 -15.97
C TRP A 310 0.78 17.15 -17.48
N GLU A 311 0.54 18.33 -18.04
CA GLU A 311 0.80 18.60 -19.46
C GLU A 311 2.27 18.37 -19.82
N ALA A 312 3.21 18.76 -18.94
CA ALA A 312 4.64 18.48 -19.11
C ALA A 312 4.97 16.98 -18.98
N TYR A 313 4.37 16.25 -18.05
CA TYR A 313 4.49 14.79 -17.93
C TYR A 313 4.04 14.07 -19.20
N LEU A 314 2.88 14.45 -19.75
CA LEU A 314 2.37 13.89 -21.00
C LEU A 314 3.27 14.25 -22.20
N ALA A 315 3.79 15.48 -22.28
CA ALA A 315 4.72 15.89 -23.34
C ALA A 315 6.11 15.22 -23.21
N TYR A 316 6.53 14.90 -21.99
CA TYR A 316 7.78 14.19 -21.72
C TYR A 316 7.72 12.74 -22.22
N TYR A 317 6.62 12.02 -22.02
CA TYR A 317 6.47 10.63 -22.48
C TYR A 317 5.85 10.48 -23.89
N GLY A 318 5.12 11.47 -24.39
CA GLY A 318 4.54 11.45 -25.74
C GLY A 318 5.57 11.60 -26.87
N GLU A 319 5.19 11.18 -28.08
CA GLU A 319 5.97 11.42 -29.30
C GLU A 319 5.93 12.90 -29.74
N LYS A 320 6.68 13.23 -30.80
CA LYS A 320 6.74 14.55 -31.44
C LYS A 320 5.66 14.72 -32.49
#